data_AF-G6Y3S5-F1
#
_entry.id   AF-G6Y3S5-F1
#
_cell.length_a   1.000
_cell.length_b   1.000
_cell.length_c   1.000
_cell.angle_alpha   90.00
_cell.angle_beta   90.00
_cell.angle_gamma   90.00
#
_symmetry.space_group_name_H-M   'P 1'
#
loop_
_entity.id
_entity.type
_entity.pdbx_description
1 polymer ?
#
loop_
_entity_poly.entity_id
_entity_poly.type
_entity_poly.pdbx_seq_one_letter_code
_entity_poly.pdbx_strand_id
1 'polypeptide(L)'
;LRPSILKAGLDLAELAIPLSVEEARKRFSADLAGKGPKRWEDIWSAGHTVSAASEIQSAGDVVDEVAVEYHRAMGETAALVCAAEPAAV
;
A
#
# COMPACT_ATOMS: atom_id res chain seq x y z
N LEU A 1 -8.72 -12.70 -1.20
CA LEU A 1 -8.20 -12.60 -2.58
C LEU A 1 -9.13 -13.21 -3.63
N ARG A 2 -9.53 -14.48 -3.49
CA ARG A 2 -10.46 -15.15 -4.42
C ARG A 2 -11.75 -14.36 -4.77
N PRO A 3 -12.48 -13.76 -3.80
CA PRO A 3 -13.69 -12.99 -4.11
C PRO A 3 -13.42 -11.73 -4.95
N SER A 4 -12.29 -11.06 -4.73
CA SER A 4 -11.89 -9.86 -5.46
C SER A 4 -11.51 -10.18 -6.91
N ILE A 5 -10.86 -11.32 -7.16
CA ILE A 5 -10.49 -11.81 -8.50
C ILE A 5 -11.75 -12.08 -9.32
N LEU A 6 -12.72 -12.81 -8.75
CA LEU A 6 -13.99 -13.10 -9.41
C LEU A 6 -14.79 -11.81 -9.68
N LYS A 7 -14.78 -10.85 -8.75
CA LYS A 7 -15.45 -9.54 -8.92
C LYS A 7 -14.82 -8.70 -10.04
N ALA A 8 -13.52 -8.88 -10.31
CA ALA A 8 -12.84 -8.26 -11.44
C ALA A 8 -13.11 -8.96 -12.79
N GLY A 9 -13.95 -10.01 -12.82
CA GLY A 9 -14.27 -10.77 -14.03
C GLY A 9 -13.16 -11.72 -14.48
N LEU A 10 -12.19 -12.01 -13.62
CA LEU A 10 -11.06 -12.89 -13.94
C LEU A 10 -11.37 -14.34 -13.54
N ASP A 11 -11.10 -15.29 -14.45
CA ASP A 11 -11.23 -16.72 -14.19
C ASP A 11 -9.93 -17.28 -13.56
N LEU A 12 -10.09 -17.95 -12.41
CA LEU A 12 -9.00 -18.59 -11.68
C LEU A 12 -8.42 -19.78 -12.43
N ALA A 13 -9.24 -20.51 -13.21
CA ALA A 13 -8.78 -21.62 -14.00
C ALA A 13 -7.87 -21.14 -15.14
N GLU A 14 -8.23 -20.03 -15.79
CA GLU A 14 -7.39 -19.39 -16.81
C GLU A 14 -6.09 -18.83 -16.23
N LEU A 15 -6.14 -18.22 -15.04
CA LEU A 15 -4.96 -17.66 -14.38
C LEU A 15 -3.97 -18.73 -13.88
N ALA A 16 -4.43 -19.96 -13.65
CA ALA A 16 -3.60 -21.06 -13.20
C ALA A 16 -2.77 -21.71 -14.32
N ILE A 17 -3.04 -21.36 -15.59
CA ILE A 17 -2.30 -21.86 -16.74
C ILE A 17 -0.88 -21.26 -16.71
N PRO A 18 0.18 -22.08 -16.60
CA PRO A 18 1.54 -21.56 -16.60
C PRO A 18 1.83 -20.93 -17.96
N LEU A 19 2.21 -19.66 -17.94
CA LEU A 19 2.65 -18.93 -19.12
C LEU A 19 4.17 -18.91 -19.17
N SER A 20 4.73 -18.99 -20.38
CA SER A 20 6.11 -18.58 -20.59
C SER A 20 6.28 -17.09 -20.26
N VAL A 21 7.51 -16.67 -19.95
CA VAL A 21 7.82 -15.26 -19.67
C VAL A 21 7.38 -14.35 -20.83
N GLU A 22 7.53 -14.83 -22.07
CA GLU A 22 7.11 -14.14 -23.30
C GLU A 22 5.59 -13.93 -23.35
N GLU A 23 4.81 -14.96 -23.04
CA GLU A 23 3.34 -14.92 -23.05
C GLU A 23 2.79 -14.08 -21.91
N ALA A 24 3.37 -14.20 -20.71
CA ALA A 24 3.02 -13.36 -19.57
C ALA A 24 3.29 -11.88 -19.87
N ARG A 25 4.43 -11.57 -20.52
CA ARG A 25 4.75 -10.21 -20.98
C ARG A 25 3.72 -9.68 -21.98
N LYS A 26 3.32 -10.46 -22.97
CA LYS A 26 2.31 -10.05 -23.96
C LYS A 26 0.93 -9.83 -23.35
N ARG A 27 0.54 -10.66 -22.37
CA ARG A 27 -0.82 -10.65 -21.80
C ARG A 27 -0.99 -9.65 -20.66
N PHE A 28 0.05 -9.40 -19.86
CA PHE A 28 -0.04 -8.62 -18.61
C PHE A 28 0.84 -7.37 -18.57
N SER A 29 1.72 -7.15 -19.55
CA SER A 29 2.49 -5.91 -19.64
C SER A 29 1.74 -4.89 -20.48
N ALA A 30 1.25 -3.83 -19.83
CA ALA A 30 0.65 -2.67 -20.52
C ALA A 30 1.58 -2.10 -21.61
N ASP A 31 2.89 -2.19 -21.38
CA ASP A 31 3.93 -1.62 -22.24
C ASP A 31 4.15 -2.38 -23.58
N LEU A 32 3.78 -3.68 -23.68
CA LEU A 32 4.08 -4.51 -24.85
C LEU A 32 2.92 -4.63 -25.86
N ALA A 33 1.68 -4.40 -25.42
CA ALA A 33 0.50 -4.49 -26.28
C ALA A 33 0.15 -3.16 -26.98
N GLY A 34 0.82 -2.05 -26.64
CA GLY A 34 0.47 -0.69 -27.10
C GLY A 34 -0.95 -0.25 -26.72
N LYS A 35 -1.62 -1.03 -25.87
CA LYS A 35 -3.02 -0.90 -25.45
C LYS A 35 -3.06 -1.08 -23.94
N GLY A 36 -2.67 -0.06 -23.20
CA GLY A 36 -2.69 -0.05 -21.75
C GLY A 36 -2.11 1.25 -21.20
N PRO A 37 -2.51 1.64 -19.98
CA PRO A 37 -1.94 2.81 -19.32
C PRO A 37 -0.45 2.59 -19.10
N LYS A 38 0.36 3.52 -19.61
CA LYS A 38 1.82 3.49 -19.54
C LYS A 38 2.29 3.73 -18.11
N ARG A 39 3.30 2.98 -17.69
CA ARG A 39 3.94 3.19 -16.38
C ARG A 39 4.55 4.57 -16.32
N TRP A 40 4.42 5.24 -15.17
CA TRP A 40 5.00 6.56 -14.87
C TRP A 40 4.43 7.74 -15.67
N GLU A 41 3.69 7.46 -16.75
CA GLU A 41 2.86 8.45 -17.48
C GLU A 41 1.40 8.39 -17.01
N ASP A 42 0.77 7.22 -17.11
CA ASP A 42 -0.66 7.03 -16.79
C ASP A 42 -0.88 6.32 -15.43
N ILE A 43 0.16 5.68 -14.89
CA ILE A 43 0.13 5.00 -13.59
C ILE A 43 1.29 5.50 -12.73
N TRP A 44 0.97 6.07 -11.57
CA TRP A 44 1.96 6.41 -10.55
C TRP A 44 2.01 5.35 -9.47
N SER A 45 3.23 4.97 -9.08
CA SER A 45 3.43 4.03 -7.97
C SER A 45 3.24 4.78 -6.66
N ALA A 46 2.31 4.30 -5.82
CA ALA A 46 2.12 4.79 -4.46
C ALA A 46 1.88 3.62 -3.52
N GLY A 47 2.45 3.69 -2.31
CA GLY A 47 2.17 2.70 -1.26
C GLY A 47 0.78 2.90 -0.66
N HIS A 48 0.30 1.93 0.12
CA HIS A 48 -1.01 2.02 0.82
C HIS A 48 -1.14 3.27 1.70
N THR A 49 -0.01 3.78 2.20
CA THR A 49 0.08 4.99 3.01
C THR A 49 -0.38 6.26 2.28
N VAL A 50 -0.47 6.27 0.94
CA VAL A 50 -0.99 7.42 0.19
C VAL A 50 -2.42 7.78 0.57
N SER A 51 -3.19 6.80 1.06
CA SER A 51 -4.55 7.02 1.57
C SER A 51 -4.62 7.92 2.82
N ALA A 52 -3.50 8.08 3.54
CA ALA A 52 -3.40 8.96 4.69
C ALA A 52 -2.97 10.40 4.32
N ALA A 53 -2.46 10.63 3.10
CA ALA A 53 -2.08 11.96 2.65
C ALA A 53 -3.35 12.78 2.36
N SER A 54 -3.53 13.88 3.10
CA SER A 54 -4.72 14.74 3.01
C SER A 54 -4.45 16.12 2.41
N GLU A 55 -3.18 16.54 2.38
CA GLU A 55 -2.74 17.83 1.86
C GLU A 55 -1.33 17.74 1.23
N ILE A 56 -0.96 18.79 0.49
CA ILE A 56 0.39 18.96 -0.06
C ILE A 56 1.19 19.81 0.92
N GLN A 57 2.30 19.26 1.42
CA GLN A 57 3.16 19.90 2.41
C GLN A 57 4.60 19.99 1.90
N SER A 58 5.41 20.86 2.51
CA SER A 58 6.86 20.80 2.29
C SER A 58 7.43 19.55 2.96
N ALA A 59 8.57 19.07 2.47
CA ALA A 59 9.24 17.93 3.10
C ALA A 59 9.64 18.22 4.57
N GLY A 60 9.94 19.49 4.89
CA GLY A 60 10.26 19.90 6.26
C GLY A 60 9.06 19.78 7.19
N ASP A 61 7.90 20.30 6.75
CA ASP A 61 6.67 20.26 7.55
C ASP A 61 6.25 18.82 7.85
N VAL A 62 6.34 17.90 6.86
CA VAL A 62 6.05 16.48 7.07
C VAL A 62 6.98 15.84 8.10
N VAL A 63 8.27 16.16 8.05
CA VAL A 63 9.26 15.64 9.01
C VAL A 63 8.98 16.15 10.42
N ASP A 64 8.69 17.44 10.55
CA ASP A 64 8.38 18.07 11.83
C ASP A 64 7.08 17.53 12.43
N GLU A 65 6.03 17.37 11.61
CA GLU A 65 4.75 16.77 12.01
C GLU A 65 4.97 15.35 12.53
N VAL A 66 5.62 14.48 11.75
CA VAL A 66 5.87 13.08 12.14
C VAL A 66 6.69 12.99 13.43
N ALA A 67 7.68 13.88 13.62
CA ALA A 67 8.47 13.91 14.85
C ALA A 67 7.61 14.26 16.07
N VAL A 68 6.75 15.28 15.95
CA VAL A 68 5.81 15.68 17.02
C VAL A 68 4.84 14.55 17.34
N GLU A 69 4.24 13.94 16.32
CA GLU A 69 3.28 12.84 16.49
C GLU A 69 3.91 11.62 17.15
N TYR A 70 5.14 11.27 16.75
CA TYR A 70 5.88 10.16 17.32
C TYR A 70 6.16 10.39 18.82
N HIS A 71 6.64 11.58 19.19
CA HIS A 71 6.90 11.89 20.60
C HIS A 71 5.64 11.92 21.45
N ARG A 72 4.52 12.41 20.90
CA ARG A 72 3.21 12.35 21.55
C ARG A 72 2.80 10.89 21.79
N ALA A 73 2.81 10.06 20.74
CA ALA A 73 2.43 8.65 20.83
C ALA A 73 3.32 7.86 21.80
N MET A 74 4.62 8.17 21.86
CA MET A 74 5.55 7.61 22.85
C MET A 74 5.11 7.93 24.28
N GLY A 75 4.77 9.19 24.56
CA GLY A 75 4.29 9.61 25.88
C GLY A 75 2.97 8.94 26.27
N GLU A 76 2.01 8.91 25.35
CA GLU A 76 0.71 8.24 25.55
C GLU A 76 0.88 6.73 25.80
N THR A 77 1.75 6.08 25.02
CA THR A 77 2.04 4.65 25.18
C THR A 77 2.71 4.37 26.52
N ALA A 78 3.67 5.19 26.94
CA ALA A 78 4.33 5.04 28.24
C ALA A 78 3.33 5.17 29.41
N ALA A 79 2.38 6.12 29.32
CA ALA A 79 1.34 6.29 30.31
C ALA A 79 0.40 5.06 30.38
N LEU A 80 0.01 4.51 29.22
CA LEU A 80 -0.81 3.31 29.15
C LEU A 80 -0.10 2.08 29.74
N VAL A 81 1.19 1.93 29.47
CA VAL A 81 1.99 0.82 30.02
C VAL A 81 2.15 0.96 31.54
N CYS A 82 2.41 2.17 32.05
CA CYS A 82 2.52 2.42 33.49
C CYS A 82 1.19 2.19 34.22
N ALA A 83 0.08 2.62 33.62
CA ALA A 83 -1.26 2.38 34.17
C ALA A 83 -1.71 0.92 34.11
N ALA A 84 -1.04 0.08 33.31
CA ALA A 84 -1.32 -1.34 33.16
C ALA A 84 -0.51 -2.25 34.10
N GLU A 85 0.35 -1.71 34.98
CA GLU A 85 0.97 -2.53 36.03
C GLU A 85 -0.11 -3.11 36.98
N PRO A 86 -0.18 -4.44 37.17
CA PRO A 86 -1.19 -5.05 38.01
C PRO A 86 -0.88 -4.84 39.49
N ALA A 87 -1.94 -4.75 40.30
CA ALA A 87 -1.89 -5.00 41.73
C ALA A 87 -1.18 -6.33 41.98
N ALA A 88 0.00 -6.27 42.60
CA ALA A 88 0.75 -7.44 43.02
C ALA A 88 -0.15 -8.32 43.91
N VAL A 89 -0.33 -9.58 43.50
CA VAL A 89 -0.91 -10.68 44.30
C VAL A 89 0.19 -11.33 45.11
#